data_AF-A0A4S8MWV4-F1
#
_entry.id   AF-A0A4S8MWV4-F1
#
_cell.length_a   1.000
_cell.length_b   1.000
_cell.length_c   1.000
_cell.angle_alpha   90.00
_cell.angle_beta   90.00
_cell.angle_gamma   90.00
#
_symmetry.space_group_name_H-M   'P 1'
#
loop_
_entity.id
_entity.type
_entity.pdbx_description
1 polymer ?
#
loop_
_entity_poly.entity_id
_entity_poly.type
_entity_poly.pdbx_seq_one_letter_code
_entity_poly.pdbx_strand_id
1 'polypeptide(L)'
;MTKILALIIFPALSALGINFVLYHALASGFANKVFFEECAKIDNPYRLPYTDFPIVNQGLCVLISLFHSTFDPSVYPFMIWFMATTAPIVAFIALEARRQNRKAPFMVKNSTITGLLMQTLSFAFTLPLYWMFSVTSGVISTRPSAGDNSTRTVSKSYAQAVFFAILLGLVVPTVCMLNFQTPYATLAWQPFPAYVAIVQSLYLTIAGSSSGSGYAWIRALYVSCFIANAYVHVSLILPQINDLQTLQNLFVPTEALIDIAKPGPAHALHMIQWDAYIGLGSSILATFWFAKSVGQFIGLLLWTSVAVPALGPGAAFSAAALWRESSLHSGSVRNNRKGRH
;
A
#
# COMPACT_ATOMS: atom_id res chain seq x y z
N MET A 1 -24.91 9.76 5.22
CA MET A 1 -24.36 9.08 6.41
C MET A 1 -23.01 8.40 6.14
N THR A 2 -22.88 7.52 5.13
CA THR A 2 -21.61 6.77 4.87
C THR A 2 -20.38 7.64 4.57
N LYS A 3 -20.54 8.82 3.96
CA LYS A 3 -19.42 9.76 3.71
C LYS A 3 -18.95 10.49 4.97
N ILE A 4 -19.87 10.79 5.89
CA ILE A 4 -19.55 11.47 7.16
C ILE A 4 -18.69 10.55 8.02
N LEU A 5 -19.04 9.26 8.07
CA LEU A 5 -18.26 8.26 8.78
C LEU A 5 -16.81 8.21 8.29
N ALA A 6 -16.59 8.29 6.97
CA ALA A 6 -15.25 8.33 6.38
C ALA A 6 -14.47 9.60 6.75
N LEU A 7 -15.14 10.75 6.84
CA LEU A 7 -14.53 12.02 7.28
C LEU A 7 -14.14 12.02 8.77
N ILE A 8 -14.63 11.07 9.56
CA ILE A 8 -14.27 10.94 10.96
C ILE A 8 -13.18 9.88 11.12
N ILE A 9 -13.44 8.67 10.59
CA ILE A 9 -12.56 7.52 10.83
C ILE A 9 -11.19 7.71 10.19
N PHE A 10 -11.12 8.09 8.91
CA PHE A 10 -9.84 8.11 8.21
C PHE A 10 -8.89 9.23 8.68
N PRO A 11 -9.36 10.46 8.99
CA PRO A 11 -8.51 11.44 9.66
C PRO A 11 -8.04 10.98 11.04
N ALA A 12 -8.90 10.32 11.83
CA ALA A 12 -8.49 9.76 13.12
C ALA A 12 -7.39 8.70 12.94
N LEU A 13 -7.52 7.79 11.97
CA LEU A 13 -6.48 6.82 11.62
C LEU A 13 -5.19 7.50 11.14
N SER A 14 -5.27 8.58 10.37
CA SER A 14 -4.09 9.35 9.94
C SER A 14 -3.37 9.98 11.14
N ALA A 15 -4.13 10.54 12.08
CA ALA A 15 -3.60 11.11 13.31
C ALA A 15 -2.94 10.05 14.20
N LEU A 16 -3.55 8.86 14.30
CA LEU A 16 -2.93 7.71 14.95
C LEU A 16 -1.64 7.27 14.24
N GLY A 17 -1.60 7.32 12.91
CA GLY A 17 -0.39 7.07 12.12
C GLY A 17 0.74 8.02 12.49
N ILE A 18 0.47 9.33 12.55
CA ILE A 18 1.45 10.32 13.01
C ILE A 18 1.89 10.01 14.44
N ASN A 19 0.95 9.71 15.34
CA ASN A 19 1.25 9.45 16.74
C ASN A 19 2.18 8.23 16.90
N PHE A 20 1.78 7.09 16.37
CA PHE A 20 2.50 5.83 16.60
C PHE A 20 3.75 5.66 15.74
N VAL A 21 3.81 6.25 14.54
CA VAL A 21 4.98 6.12 13.66
C VAL A 21 6.00 7.23 13.95
N LEU A 22 5.56 8.50 13.95
CA LEU A 22 6.47 9.64 14.06
C LEU A 22 6.69 10.07 15.50
N TYR A 23 5.61 10.29 16.26
CA TYR A 23 5.75 10.77 17.64
C TYR A 23 6.40 9.73 18.55
N HIS A 24 6.06 8.43 18.47
CA HIS A 24 6.74 7.41 19.28
C HIS A 24 8.23 7.30 18.93
N ALA A 25 8.60 7.41 17.64
CA ALA A 25 10.01 7.42 17.24
C ALA A 25 10.77 8.62 17.84
N LEU A 26 10.15 9.81 17.86
CA LEU A 26 10.71 11.01 18.49
C LEU A 26 10.76 10.88 20.03
N ALA A 27 9.66 10.49 20.66
CA ALA A 27 9.49 10.44 22.10
C ALA A 27 10.31 9.34 22.78
N SER A 28 10.53 8.21 22.11
CA SER A 28 11.46 7.17 22.57
C SER A 28 12.93 7.58 22.45
N GLY A 29 13.24 8.69 21.78
CA GLY A 29 14.61 9.09 21.45
C GLY A 29 15.22 8.31 20.29
N PHE A 30 14.53 7.33 19.72
CA PHE A 30 15.01 6.54 18.59
C PHE A 30 15.33 7.41 17.38
N ALA A 31 14.44 8.33 17.03
CA ALA A 31 14.68 9.29 15.97
C ALA A 31 15.95 10.10 16.28
N ASN A 32 16.11 10.62 17.50
CA ASN A 32 17.31 11.40 17.83
C ASN A 32 18.61 10.58 17.68
N LYS A 33 18.60 9.33 18.13
CA LYS A 33 19.71 8.39 17.98
C LYS A 33 20.06 8.16 16.51
N VAL A 34 19.08 7.86 15.66
CA VAL A 34 19.33 7.62 14.22
C VAL A 34 19.71 8.92 13.50
N PHE A 35 18.93 9.99 13.68
CA PHE A 35 19.09 11.28 12.98
C PHE A 35 20.38 12.01 13.35
N PHE A 36 20.70 12.10 14.65
CA PHE A 36 21.77 12.97 15.15
C PHE A 36 23.00 12.21 15.59
N GLU A 37 22.90 10.94 15.99
CA GLU A 37 24.09 10.19 16.44
C GLU A 37 24.63 9.30 15.33
N GLU A 38 23.78 8.46 14.74
CA GLU A 38 24.24 7.52 13.71
C GLU A 38 24.54 8.23 12.40
N CYS A 39 23.61 9.02 11.86
CA CYS A 39 23.81 9.68 10.57
C CYS A 39 24.76 10.89 10.60
N ALA A 40 25.16 11.36 11.79
CA ALA A 40 26.20 12.38 11.94
C ALA A 40 27.62 11.80 11.93
N LYS A 41 27.78 10.50 12.19
CA LYS A 41 29.08 9.80 12.11
C LYS A 41 29.59 9.79 10.68
N ILE A 42 30.89 10.01 10.50
CA ILE A 42 31.51 10.06 9.16
C ILE A 42 31.70 8.66 8.60
N ASP A 43 31.90 7.67 9.47
CA ASP A 43 32.12 6.26 9.18
C ASP A 43 30.83 5.43 9.09
N ASN A 44 29.65 6.07 9.16
CA ASN A 44 28.38 5.35 9.02
C ASN A 44 28.22 4.84 7.57
N PRO A 45 28.04 3.53 7.34
CA PRO A 45 27.90 2.96 5.98
C PRO A 45 26.67 3.45 5.22
N TYR A 46 25.68 4.01 5.91
CA TYR A 46 24.46 4.59 5.34
C TYR A 46 24.58 6.08 5.03
N ARG A 47 25.70 6.72 5.38
CA ARG A 47 25.97 8.13 5.05
C ARG A 47 26.72 8.22 3.72
N LEU A 48 26.00 8.03 2.62
CA LEU A 48 26.57 8.21 1.28
C LEU A 48 26.48 9.68 0.83
N PRO A 49 27.36 10.14 -0.07
CA PRO A 49 27.23 11.46 -0.70
C PRO A 49 26.14 11.43 -1.78
N TYR A 50 24.88 11.29 -1.37
CA TYR A 50 23.74 11.15 -2.28
C TYR A 50 23.55 12.37 -3.18
N THR A 51 23.74 13.56 -2.61
CA THR A 51 23.56 14.88 -3.23
C THR A 51 24.52 15.90 -2.62
N ASP A 52 24.57 17.12 -3.17
CA ASP A 52 25.29 18.25 -2.57
C ASP A 52 24.53 18.93 -1.42
N PHE A 53 23.30 18.48 -1.11
CA PHE A 53 22.44 19.09 -0.09
C PHE A 53 22.51 18.29 1.23
N PRO A 54 23.11 18.83 2.30
CA PRO A 54 23.31 18.09 3.55
C PRO A 54 22.02 17.55 4.16
N ILE A 55 20.94 18.33 4.10
CA ILE A 55 19.64 17.94 4.67
C ILE A 55 19.00 16.77 3.93
N VAL A 56 19.18 16.68 2.60
CA VAL A 56 18.69 15.55 1.79
C VAL A 56 19.51 14.31 2.13
N ASN A 57 20.84 14.44 2.23
CA ASN A 57 21.71 13.32 2.59
C ASN A 57 21.40 12.78 3.98
N GLN A 58 21.13 13.65 4.95
CA GLN A 58 20.75 13.24 6.30
C GLN A 58 19.40 12.50 6.29
N GLY A 59 18.39 13.02 5.58
CA GLY A 59 17.09 12.35 5.44
C GLY A 59 17.20 10.97 4.78
N LEU A 60 17.98 10.85 3.69
CA LEU A 60 18.23 9.58 3.02
C LEU A 60 19.00 8.59 3.91
N CYS A 61 20.01 9.07 4.66
CA CYS A 61 20.72 8.24 5.62
C CYS A 61 19.77 7.65 6.66
N VAL A 62 18.90 8.46 7.26
CA VAL A 62 17.93 7.98 8.26
C VAL A 62 17.01 6.92 7.67
N LEU A 63 16.47 7.21 6.49
CA LEU A 63 15.55 6.30 5.80
C LEU A 63 16.21 4.96 5.48
N ILE A 64 17.45 5.00 4.98
CA ILE A 64 18.22 3.79 4.66
C ILE A 64 18.59 3.03 5.93
N SER A 65 19.07 3.70 6.99
CA SER A 65 19.37 3.08 8.29
C SER A 65 18.15 2.38 8.89
N LEU A 66 16.97 3.00 8.79
CA LEU A 66 15.72 2.40 9.25
C LEU A 66 15.41 1.11 8.48
N PHE A 67 15.41 1.15 7.14
CA PHE A 67 15.17 -0.04 6.32
C PHE A 67 16.23 -1.12 6.52
N HIS A 68 17.50 -0.75 6.71
CA HIS A 68 18.54 -1.72 7.02
C HIS A 68 18.35 -2.37 8.38
N SER A 69 17.82 -1.65 9.36
CA SER A 69 17.43 -2.22 10.65
C SER A 69 16.30 -3.25 10.53
N THR A 70 15.49 -3.21 9.46
CA THR A 70 14.46 -4.22 9.20
C THR A 70 14.98 -5.46 8.46
N PHE A 71 16.23 -5.44 7.99
CA PHE A 71 16.90 -6.63 7.43
C PHE A 71 17.52 -7.52 8.51
N ASP A 72 17.48 -7.10 9.78
CA ASP A 72 17.82 -7.97 10.90
C ASP A 72 16.94 -9.23 10.88
N PRO A 73 17.49 -10.43 11.10
CA PRO A 73 16.73 -11.69 11.03
C PRO A 73 15.47 -11.74 11.90
N SER A 74 15.43 -10.99 13.00
CA SER A 74 14.25 -10.92 13.89
C SER A 74 13.09 -10.08 13.32
N VAL A 75 13.37 -9.19 12.36
CA VAL A 75 12.41 -8.24 11.78
C VAL A 75 12.11 -8.56 10.31
N TYR A 76 13.09 -9.12 9.61
CA TYR A 76 13.06 -9.38 8.18
C TYR A 76 11.82 -10.16 7.70
N PRO A 77 11.32 -11.19 8.43
CA PRO A 77 10.09 -11.87 8.03
C PRO A 77 8.86 -10.95 7.98
N PHE A 78 8.73 -10.03 8.95
CA PHE A 78 7.66 -9.02 8.94
C PHE A 78 7.82 -8.04 7.79
N MET A 79 9.06 -7.62 7.51
CA MET A 79 9.36 -6.71 6.39
C MET A 79 8.96 -7.31 5.04
N ILE A 80 9.30 -8.58 4.77
CA ILE A 80 8.87 -9.29 3.55
C ILE A 80 7.34 -9.33 3.48
N TRP A 81 6.69 -9.72 4.58
CA TRP A 81 5.23 -9.80 4.65
C TRP A 81 4.57 -8.45 4.39
N PHE A 82 5.07 -7.38 5.01
CA PHE A 82 4.56 -6.03 4.84
C PHE A 82 4.70 -5.58 3.38
N MET A 83 5.90 -5.73 2.80
CA MET A 83 6.16 -5.34 1.41
C MET A 83 5.29 -6.09 0.41
N ALA A 84 5.14 -7.41 0.54
CA ALA A 84 4.27 -8.20 -0.32
C ALA A 84 2.82 -7.72 -0.28
N THR A 85 2.35 -7.36 0.92
CA THR A 85 0.98 -6.91 1.21
C THR A 85 0.62 -5.59 0.53
N THR A 86 1.59 -4.71 0.29
CA THR A 86 1.33 -3.38 -0.29
C THR A 86 1.00 -3.43 -1.79
N ALA A 87 1.50 -4.42 -2.53
CA ALA A 87 1.38 -4.49 -3.98
C ALA A 87 -0.07 -4.38 -4.52
N PRO A 88 -1.06 -5.14 -4.02
CA PRO A 88 -2.45 -4.99 -4.50
C PRO A 88 -3.08 -3.64 -4.16
N ILE A 89 -2.62 -2.96 -3.11
CA ILE A 89 -3.10 -1.62 -2.75
C ILE A 89 -2.54 -0.57 -3.72
N VAL A 90 -1.23 -0.64 -4.02
CA VAL A 90 -0.62 0.24 -5.03
C VAL A 90 -1.25 0.01 -6.41
N ALA A 91 -1.52 -1.25 -6.77
CA ALA A 91 -2.26 -1.60 -7.98
C ALA A 91 -3.65 -0.96 -8.01
N PHE A 92 -4.39 -0.99 -6.90
CA PHE A 92 -5.68 -0.33 -6.78
C PHE A 92 -5.58 1.18 -7.02
N ILE A 93 -4.63 1.85 -6.35
CA ILE A 93 -4.41 3.29 -6.51
C ILE A 93 -4.08 3.64 -7.97
N ALA A 94 -3.20 2.86 -8.61
CA ALA A 94 -2.83 3.05 -10.01
C ALA A 94 -4.01 2.83 -10.97
N LEU A 95 -4.87 1.83 -10.71
CA LEU A 95 -6.07 1.59 -11.53
C LEU A 95 -7.10 2.70 -11.37
N GLU A 96 -7.36 3.15 -10.15
CA GLU A 96 -8.32 4.24 -9.89
C GLU A 96 -7.87 5.56 -10.53
N ALA A 97 -6.57 5.87 -10.51
CA ALA A 97 -6.00 7.04 -11.18
C ALA A 97 -6.24 7.05 -12.70
N ARG A 98 -6.46 5.89 -13.33
CA ARG A 98 -6.74 5.76 -14.77
C ARG A 98 -8.21 5.71 -15.13
N ARG A 99 -9.11 5.74 -14.13
CA ARG A 99 -10.54 5.93 -14.38
C ARG A 99 -10.74 7.40 -14.73
N GLN A 100 -11.43 7.69 -15.84
CA GLN A 100 -11.68 9.05 -16.33
C GLN A 100 -12.74 9.81 -15.48
N ASN A 101 -12.65 9.72 -14.15
CA ASN A 101 -13.55 10.45 -13.28
C ASN A 101 -13.07 11.90 -13.12
N ARG A 102 -13.68 12.81 -13.88
CA ARG A 102 -13.36 14.25 -13.83
C ARG A 102 -13.48 14.83 -12.42
N LYS A 103 -14.32 14.25 -11.55
CA LYS A 103 -14.56 14.73 -10.18
C LYS A 103 -13.63 14.11 -9.13
N ALA A 104 -12.73 13.19 -9.51
CA ALA A 104 -11.79 12.61 -8.56
C ALA A 104 -10.84 13.69 -7.98
N PRO A 105 -10.58 13.69 -6.67
CA PRO A 105 -9.61 14.58 -6.02
C PRO A 105 -8.21 14.40 -6.58
N PHE A 106 -7.35 15.41 -6.38
CA PHE A 106 -5.98 15.42 -6.89
C PHE A 106 -5.17 14.19 -6.47
N MET A 107 -5.23 13.80 -5.18
CA MET A 107 -4.52 12.60 -4.70
C MET A 107 -4.98 11.32 -5.41
N VAL A 108 -6.30 11.16 -5.62
CA VAL A 108 -6.84 9.97 -6.29
C VAL A 108 -6.42 9.89 -7.76
N LYS A 109 -6.32 11.05 -8.44
CA LYS A 109 -5.91 11.12 -9.85
C LYS A 109 -4.42 10.87 -10.08
N ASN A 110 -3.58 11.13 -9.07
CA ASN A 110 -2.13 11.12 -9.21
C ASN A 110 -1.51 10.04 -8.33
N SER A 111 -1.57 8.78 -8.80
CA SER A 111 -1.04 7.63 -8.07
C SER A 111 0.45 7.78 -7.70
N THR A 112 1.25 8.41 -8.55
CA THR A 112 2.67 8.69 -8.27
C THR A 112 2.86 9.60 -7.08
N ILE A 113 2.06 10.67 -6.97
CA ILE A 113 2.15 11.61 -5.85
C ILE A 113 1.72 10.91 -4.56
N THR A 114 0.63 10.14 -4.60
CA THR A 114 0.24 9.31 -3.46
C THR A 114 1.34 8.32 -3.07
N GLY A 115 1.99 7.68 -4.04
CA GLY A 115 3.13 6.79 -3.81
C GLY A 115 4.31 7.49 -3.14
N LEU A 116 4.70 8.66 -3.65
CA LEU A 116 5.78 9.45 -3.07
C LEU A 116 5.44 9.90 -1.64
N LEU A 117 4.19 10.30 -1.37
CA LEU A 117 3.74 10.65 -0.02
C LEU A 117 3.77 9.45 0.94
N MET A 118 3.40 8.24 0.46
CA MET A 118 3.52 7.02 1.27
C MET A 118 4.98 6.78 1.67
N GLN A 119 5.92 7.04 0.77
CA GLN A 119 7.34 6.84 1.03
C GLN A 119 7.95 7.91 1.94
N THR A 120 7.54 9.17 1.80
CA THR A 120 8.14 10.29 2.54
C THR A 120 7.51 10.54 3.90
N LEU A 121 6.21 10.32 4.04
CA LEU A 121 5.50 10.60 5.29
C LEU A 121 5.31 9.34 6.10
N SER A 122 4.73 8.30 5.49
CA SER A 122 4.41 6.98 6.05
C SER A 122 3.21 6.40 5.30
N PHE A 123 3.13 5.07 5.27
CA PHE A 123 1.98 4.34 4.75
C PHE A 123 0.73 4.53 5.63
N ALA A 124 0.88 4.45 6.96
CA ALA A 124 -0.13 4.68 7.98
C ALA A 124 -0.72 6.09 7.97
N PHE A 125 0.07 7.11 7.64
CA PHE A 125 -0.46 8.47 7.50
C PHE A 125 -1.19 8.66 6.16
N THR A 126 -0.55 8.24 5.07
CA THR A 126 -0.99 8.62 3.72
C THR A 126 -2.22 7.85 3.26
N LEU A 127 -2.32 6.55 3.56
CA LEU A 127 -3.42 5.74 3.05
C LEU A 127 -4.78 6.06 3.62
N PRO A 128 -4.97 6.30 4.93
CA PRO A 128 -6.26 6.71 5.43
C PRO A 128 -6.74 8.00 4.74
N LEU A 129 -5.87 8.98 4.50
CA LEU A 129 -6.22 10.19 3.73
C LEU A 129 -6.62 9.85 2.28
N TYR A 130 -5.86 8.99 1.59
CA TYR A 130 -6.24 8.51 0.26
C TYR A 130 -7.64 7.88 0.25
N TRP A 131 -7.94 7.03 1.23
CA TRP A 131 -9.23 6.38 1.37
C TRP A 131 -10.35 7.36 1.71
N MET A 132 -10.09 8.35 2.57
CA MET A 132 -11.03 9.44 2.85
C MET A 132 -11.44 10.16 1.56
N PHE A 133 -10.46 10.62 0.77
CA PHE A 133 -10.72 11.32 -0.50
C PHE A 133 -11.45 10.42 -1.51
N SER A 134 -11.08 9.15 -1.55
CA SER A 134 -11.69 8.16 -2.42
C SER A 134 -13.16 7.89 -2.07
N VAL A 135 -13.47 7.71 -0.79
CA VAL A 135 -14.83 7.46 -0.30
C VAL A 135 -15.72 8.70 -0.48
N THR A 136 -15.23 9.87 -0.07
CA THR A 136 -16.02 11.11 -0.06
C THR A 136 -16.34 11.60 -1.47
N SER A 137 -15.40 11.46 -2.40
CA SER A 137 -15.65 11.70 -3.83
C SER A 137 -16.55 10.65 -4.47
N GLY A 138 -16.64 9.46 -3.88
CA GLY A 138 -17.43 8.34 -4.38
C GLY A 138 -16.77 7.56 -5.51
N VAL A 139 -15.47 7.78 -5.79
CA VAL A 139 -14.74 7.07 -6.86
C VAL A 139 -14.71 5.55 -6.64
N ILE A 140 -14.64 5.11 -5.39
CA ILE A 140 -14.58 3.69 -5.05
C ILE A 140 -15.95 3.01 -4.99
N SER A 141 -17.03 3.79 -5.04
CA SER A 141 -18.38 3.26 -4.97
C SER A 141 -18.71 2.42 -6.20
N THR A 142 -19.28 1.24 -5.96
CA THR A 142 -19.76 0.37 -7.02
C THR A 142 -21.14 0.80 -7.55
N ARG A 143 -21.85 1.72 -6.88
CA ARG A 143 -23.18 2.21 -7.29
C ARG A 143 -23.07 3.18 -8.47
N PRO A 144 -23.83 3.02 -9.58
CA PRO A 144 -23.84 3.97 -10.69
C PRO A 144 -24.19 5.38 -10.20
N SER A 145 -23.36 6.37 -10.51
CA SER A 145 -23.81 7.75 -10.49
C SER A 145 -24.70 7.94 -11.71
N ALA A 146 -25.91 8.47 -11.51
CA ALA A 146 -26.83 8.74 -12.61
C ALA A 146 -26.11 9.60 -13.68
N GLY A 147 -25.99 9.07 -14.89
CA GLY A 147 -25.42 9.78 -16.05
C GLY A 147 -23.95 9.52 -16.39
N ASP A 148 -23.19 8.73 -15.62
CA ASP A 148 -21.73 8.56 -15.87
C ASP A 148 -21.31 7.08 -15.99
N ASN A 149 -21.71 6.45 -17.09
CA ASN A 149 -21.46 5.03 -17.36
C ASN A 149 -20.12 4.76 -18.06
N SER A 150 -19.55 5.74 -18.78
CA SER A 150 -18.32 5.56 -19.58
C SER A 150 -17.04 5.64 -18.74
N THR A 151 -17.09 6.23 -17.54
CA THR A 151 -15.89 6.50 -16.71
C THR A 151 -15.49 5.34 -15.80
N ARG A 152 -16.21 4.20 -15.86
CA ARG A 152 -16.08 3.08 -14.91
C ARG A 152 -15.34 1.86 -15.44
N THR A 153 -14.94 1.83 -16.70
CA THR A 153 -14.12 0.73 -17.20
C THR A 153 -12.73 1.24 -17.49
N VAL A 154 -11.73 0.58 -16.93
CA VAL A 154 -10.35 0.80 -17.33
C VAL A 154 -10.17 0.15 -18.69
N SER A 155 -9.58 0.88 -19.64
CA SER A 155 -9.29 0.35 -20.97
C SER A 155 -8.24 -0.76 -20.90
N LYS A 156 -8.18 -1.60 -21.94
CA LYS A 156 -7.22 -2.69 -22.04
C LYS A 156 -5.77 -2.18 -21.95
N SER A 157 -5.45 -1.10 -22.68
CA SER A 157 -4.11 -0.52 -22.67
C SER A 157 -3.70 -0.02 -21.28
N TYR A 158 -4.59 0.69 -20.57
CA TYR A 158 -4.30 1.15 -19.20
C TYR A 158 -4.17 -0.01 -18.20
N ALA A 159 -5.02 -1.03 -18.28
CA ALA A 159 -4.94 -2.18 -17.39
C ALA A 159 -3.64 -2.98 -17.59
N GLN A 160 -3.22 -3.18 -18.84
CA GLN A 160 -1.92 -3.78 -19.15
C GLN A 160 -0.78 -2.91 -18.62
N ALA A 161 -0.82 -1.60 -18.89
CA ALA A 161 0.21 -0.68 -18.42
C ALA A 161 0.37 -0.71 -16.90
N VAL A 162 -0.73 -0.76 -16.14
CA VAL A 162 -0.68 -0.93 -14.67
C VAL A 162 -0.10 -2.29 -14.29
N PHE A 163 -0.51 -3.38 -14.93
CA PHE A 163 0.04 -4.71 -14.65
C PHE A 163 1.57 -4.73 -14.78
N PHE A 164 2.10 -4.24 -15.92
CA PHE A 164 3.55 -4.18 -16.15
C PHE A 164 4.26 -3.18 -15.24
N ALA A 165 3.64 -2.04 -14.96
CA ALA A 165 4.19 -1.04 -14.06
C ALA A 165 4.31 -1.54 -12.61
N ILE A 166 3.34 -2.32 -12.12
CA ILE A 166 3.43 -2.95 -10.80
C ILE A 166 4.55 -4.01 -10.79
N LEU A 167 4.64 -4.83 -11.83
CA LEU A 167 5.67 -5.86 -11.91
C LEU A 167 7.08 -5.26 -11.96
N LEU A 168 7.34 -4.36 -12.90
CA LEU A 168 8.69 -3.84 -13.17
C LEU A 168 9.05 -2.63 -12.30
N GLY A 169 8.06 -1.81 -11.93
CA GLY A 169 8.28 -0.58 -11.18
C GLY A 169 8.16 -0.75 -9.66
N LEU A 170 7.49 -1.80 -9.17
CA LEU A 170 7.36 -2.08 -7.74
C LEU A 170 7.97 -3.44 -7.37
N VAL A 171 7.51 -4.55 -7.97
CA VAL A 171 7.92 -5.89 -7.53
C VAL A 171 9.41 -6.12 -7.75
N VAL A 172 9.94 -5.86 -8.95
CA VAL A 172 11.37 -6.07 -9.25
C VAL A 172 12.28 -5.24 -8.33
N PRO A 173 12.11 -3.90 -8.19
CA PRO A 173 12.90 -3.11 -7.25
C PRO A 173 12.83 -3.61 -5.82
N THR A 174 11.65 -4.00 -5.32
CA THR A 174 11.47 -4.52 -3.97
C THR A 174 12.22 -5.84 -3.78
N VAL A 175 12.13 -6.77 -4.75
CA VAL A 175 12.88 -8.02 -4.71
C VAL A 175 14.38 -7.77 -4.71
N CYS A 176 14.87 -6.85 -5.55
CA CYS A 176 16.28 -6.46 -5.57
C CYS A 176 16.73 -5.90 -4.21
N MET A 177 15.95 -4.99 -3.61
CA MET A 177 16.25 -4.43 -2.28
C MET A 177 16.36 -5.54 -1.23
N LEU A 178 15.37 -6.44 -1.17
CA LEU A 178 15.31 -7.51 -0.16
C LEU A 178 16.44 -8.54 -0.32
N ASN A 179 16.89 -8.83 -1.55
CA ASN A 179 17.96 -9.80 -1.80
C ASN A 179 19.36 -9.21 -1.66
N PHE A 180 19.59 -7.98 -2.12
CA PHE A 180 20.92 -7.37 -2.06
C PHE A 180 21.22 -6.77 -0.69
N GLN A 181 20.23 -6.20 -0.01
CA GLN A 181 20.36 -5.61 1.32
C GLN A 181 21.56 -4.63 1.42
N THR A 182 21.88 -3.94 0.33
CA THR A 182 22.94 -2.91 0.31
C THR A 182 22.32 -1.52 0.45
N PRO A 183 23.05 -0.53 0.99
CA PRO A 183 22.57 0.86 1.07
C PRO A 183 22.15 1.41 -0.29
N TYR A 184 22.89 1.05 -1.35
CA TYR A 184 22.60 1.45 -2.72
C TYR A 184 21.30 0.82 -3.26
N ALA A 185 21.03 -0.46 -2.97
CA ALA A 185 19.79 -1.10 -3.38
C ALA A 185 18.57 -0.47 -2.67
N THR A 186 18.69 -0.19 -1.37
CA THR A 186 17.65 0.51 -0.60
C THR A 186 17.42 1.93 -1.10
N LEU A 187 18.49 2.68 -1.40
CA LEU A 187 18.41 4.00 -2.01
C LEU A 187 17.69 3.94 -3.35
N ALA A 188 18.13 3.05 -4.24
CA ALA A 188 17.57 2.89 -5.57
C ALA A 188 16.10 2.45 -5.51
N TRP A 189 15.67 1.79 -4.45
CA TRP A 189 14.28 1.40 -4.23
C TRP A 189 13.37 2.57 -3.79
N GLN A 190 13.89 3.58 -3.07
CA GLN A 190 13.07 4.68 -2.54
C GLN A 190 12.14 5.35 -3.57
N PRO A 191 12.59 5.69 -4.80
CA PRO A 191 11.71 6.31 -5.79
C PRO A 191 10.87 5.30 -6.60
N PHE A 192 10.58 4.10 -6.09
CA PHE A 192 9.76 3.10 -6.82
C PHE A 192 8.42 3.64 -7.37
N PRO A 193 7.70 4.59 -6.72
CA PRO A 193 6.48 5.15 -7.31
C PRO A 193 6.73 5.87 -8.63
N ALA A 194 7.92 6.48 -8.79
CA ALA A 194 8.35 7.08 -10.04
C ALA A 194 8.64 6.01 -11.10
N TYR A 195 9.27 4.88 -10.73
CA TYR A 195 9.47 3.76 -11.67
C TYR A 195 8.15 3.19 -12.18
N VAL A 196 7.15 3.01 -11.30
CA VAL A 196 5.79 2.61 -11.70
C VAL A 196 5.24 3.60 -12.73
N ALA A 197 5.37 4.90 -12.50
CA ALA A 197 4.90 5.94 -13.42
C ALA A 197 5.62 5.93 -14.78
N ILE A 198 6.94 5.74 -14.77
CA ILE A 198 7.80 5.70 -15.94
C ILE A 198 7.46 4.46 -16.78
N VAL A 199 7.44 3.27 -16.18
CA VAL A 199 7.10 2.02 -16.87
C VAL A 199 5.70 2.09 -17.46
N GLN A 200 4.74 2.63 -16.70
CA GLN A 200 3.37 2.79 -17.19
C GLN A 200 3.32 3.68 -18.43
N SER A 201 4.03 4.82 -18.39
CA SER A 201 4.07 5.78 -19.50
C SER A 201 4.73 5.18 -20.73
N LEU A 202 5.90 4.52 -20.55
CA LEU A 202 6.61 3.83 -21.62
C LEU A 202 5.75 2.75 -22.28
N TYR A 203 5.06 1.93 -21.47
CA TYR A 203 4.16 0.90 -22.00
C TYR A 203 3.05 1.52 -22.87
N LEU A 204 2.43 2.60 -22.42
CA LEU A 204 1.36 3.26 -23.17
C LEU A 204 1.85 3.89 -24.48
N THR A 205 3.08 4.41 -24.51
CA THR A 205 3.71 4.93 -25.73
C THR A 205 3.95 3.82 -26.75
N ILE A 206 4.35 2.61 -26.31
CA ILE A 206 4.66 1.49 -27.20
C ILE A 206 3.40 0.75 -27.66
N ALA A 207 2.49 0.42 -26.73
CA ALA A 207 1.34 -0.43 -27.01
C ALA A 207 0.19 0.31 -27.73
N GLY A 208 0.20 1.65 -27.71
CA GLY A 208 -0.87 2.48 -28.24
C GLY A 208 -2.17 2.42 -27.43
N SER A 209 -3.21 3.08 -27.93
CA SER A 209 -4.52 3.11 -27.30
C SER A 209 -5.36 1.90 -27.73
N SER A 210 -6.01 1.23 -26.77
CA SER A 210 -6.98 0.17 -27.04
C SER A 210 -8.26 0.45 -26.29
N SER A 211 -9.39 0.47 -26.99
CA SER A 211 -10.72 0.77 -26.44
C SER A 211 -11.41 -0.42 -25.75
N GLY A 212 -10.83 -1.62 -25.86
CA GLY A 212 -11.37 -2.83 -25.23
C GLY A 212 -11.38 -2.76 -23.69
N SER A 213 -12.17 -3.61 -23.04
CA SER A 213 -12.18 -3.71 -21.58
C SER A 213 -10.87 -4.31 -21.06
N GLY A 214 -10.26 -3.68 -20.06
CA GLY A 214 -9.07 -4.19 -19.38
C GLY A 214 -9.34 -5.23 -18.30
N TYR A 215 -10.59 -5.66 -18.12
CA TYR A 215 -10.99 -6.51 -16.99
C TYR A 215 -10.19 -7.82 -16.88
N ALA A 216 -9.86 -8.47 -18.01
CA ALA A 216 -9.06 -9.70 -17.99
C ALA A 216 -7.66 -9.49 -17.37
N TRP A 217 -7.02 -8.35 -17.66
CA TRP A 217 -5.72 -7.99 -17.10
C TRP A 217 -5.81 -7.58 -15.63
N ILE A 218 -6.86 -6.84 -15.25
CA ILE A 218 -7.13 -6.51 -13.85
C ILE A 218 -7.37 -7.78 -13.02
N ARG A 219 -8.10 -8.75 -13.58
CA ARG A 219 -8.30 -10.07 -12.96
C ARG A 219 -6.97 -10.81 -12.79
N ALA A 220 -6.15 -10.87 -13.85
CA ALA A 220 -4.84 -11.50 -13.77
C ALA A 220 -3.95 -10.84 -12.70
N LEU A 221 -3.97 -9.50 -12.61
CA LEU A 221 -3.24 -8.73 -11.60
C LEU A 221 -3.66 -9.14 -10.18
N TYR A 222 -4.95 -9.04 -9.86
CA TYR A 222 -5.43 -9.32 -8.50
C TYR A 222 -5.37 -10.80 -8.12
N VAL A 223 -5.55 -11.73 -9.06
CA VAL A 223 -5.34 -13.16 -8.80
C VAL A 223 -3.87 -13.44 -8.50
N SER A 224 -2.94 -12.84 -9.25
CA SER A 224 -1.50 -12.98 -8.99
C SER A 224 -1.12 -12.40 -7.63
N CYS A 225 -1.61 -11.20 -7.31
CA CYS A 225 -1.40 -10.59 -6.00
C CYS A 225 -2.00 -11.46 -4.89
N PHE A 226 -3.21 -12.00 -5.05
CA PHE A 226 -3.85 -12.88 -4.08
C PHE A 226 -2.99 -14.11 -3.78
N ILE A 227 -2.54 -14.83 -4.82
CA ILE A 227 -1.74 -16.06 -4.67
C ILE A 227 -0.41 -15.73 -3.98
N ALA A 228 0.32 -14.72 -4.46
CA ALA A 228 1.61 -14.36 -3.91
C ALA A 228 1.50 -13.91 -2.43
N ASN A 229 0.48 -13.12 -2.10
CA ASN A 229 0.26 -12.65 -0.73
C ASN A 229 -0.17 -13.76 0.22
N ALA A 230 -1.09 -14.62 -0.21
CA ALA A 230 -1.52 -15.77 0.56
C ALA A 230 -0.35 -16.71 0.82
N TYR A 231 0.49 -16.96 -0.20
CA TYR A 231 1.70 -17.75 -0.05
C TYR A 231 2.66 -17.15 1.00
N VAL A 232 3.03 -15.87 0.87
CA VAL A 232 3.93 -15.20 1.82
C VAL A 232 3.35 -15.25 3.24
N HIS A 233 2.07 -14.93 3.42
CA HIS A 233 1.44 -14.96 4.74
C HIS A 233 1.39 -16.37 5.35
N VAL A 234 0.91 -17.37 4.60
CA VAL A 234 0.84 -18.75 5.10
C VAL A 234 2.23 -19.30 5.38
N SER A 235 3.22 -19.00 4.54
CA SER A 235 4.61 -19.44 4.75
C SER A 235 5.25 -18.84 6.01
N LEU A 236 4.78 -17.66 6.43
CA LEU A 236 5.23 -17.00 7.65
C LEU A 236 4.49 -17.51 8.90
N ILE A 237 3.17 -17.66 8.82
CA ILE A 237 2.32 -18.02 9.97
C ILE A 237 2.37 -19.51 10.28
N LEU A 238 2.27 -20.38 9.27
CA LEU A 238 2.09 -21.81 9.47
C LEU A 238 3.22 -22.47 10.28
N PRO A 239 4.51 -22.16 10.06
CA PRO A 239 5.59 -22.71 10.89
C PRO A 239 5.53 -22.24 12.35
N GLN A 240 4.90 -21.10 12.63
CA GLN A 240 4.84 -20.45 13.93
C GLN A 240 3.49 -20.66 14.64
N ILE A 241 2.58 -21.48 14.08
CA ILE A 241 1.20 -21.61 14.59
C ILE A 241 1.14 -22.14 16.03
N ASN A 242 2.16 -22.89 16.45
CA ASN A 242 2.29 -23.42 17.81
C ASN A 242 3.09 -22.50 18.76
N ASP A 243 3.70 -21.43 18.23
CA ASP A 243 4.43 -20.42 19.00
C ASP A 243 3.72 -19.06 18.89
N LEU A 244 2.62 -18.96 19.64
CA LEU A 244 1.79 -17.77 19.67
C LEU A 244 2.58 -16.54 20.15
N GLN A 245 3.59 -16.72 21.01
CA GLN A 245 4.40 -15.60 21.51
C GLN A 245 5.24 -14.99 20.39
N THR A 246 5.86 -15.82 19.55
CA THR A 246 6.61 -15.33 18.37
C THR A 246 5.70 -14.59 17.41
N LEU A 247 4.49 -15.12 17.14
CA LEU A 247 3.51 -14.43 16.31
C LEU A 247 3.05 -13.11 16.93
N GLN A 248 2.81 -13.07 18.24
CA GLN A 248 2.44 -11.85 18.95
C GLN A 248 3.55 -10.81 18.89
N ASN A 249 4.81 -11.20 19.14
CA ASN A 249 5.95 -10.29 19.06
C ASN A 249 6.12 -9.72 17.64
N LEU A 250 5.84 -10.52 16.61
CA LEU A 250 6.00 -10.12 15.22
C LEU A 250 4.85 -9.26 14.70
N PHE A 251 3.62 -9.52 15.12
CA PHE A 251 2.45 -8.83 14.57
C PHE A 251 1.83 -7.82 15.52
N VAL A 252 1.81 -8.03 16.83
CA VAL A 252 1.10 -7.13 17.75
C VAL A 252 2.00 -5.96 18.14
N PRO A 253 1.75 -4.74 17.63
CA PRO A 253 2.51 -3.59 18.07
C PRO A 253 2.19 -3.27 19.53
N THR A 254 3.19 -2.80 20.27
CA THR A 254 2.97 -2.25 21.62
C THR A 254 2.57 -0.78 21.55
N GLU A 255 1.62 -0.39 22.41
CA GLU A 255 1.24 1.01 22.62
C GLU A 255 2.24 1.75 23.51
N ALA A 256 3.09 1.04 24.25
CA ALA A 256 4.12 1.65 25.07
C ALA A 256 5.24 2.23 24.19
N LEU A 257 5.90 3.27 24.71
CA LEU A 257 7.16 3.73 24.14
C LEU A 257 8.22 2.63 24.28
N ILE A 258 8.96 2.37 23.22
CA ILE A 258 10.09 1.43 23.26
C ILE A 258 11.24 2.10 24.02
N ASP A 259 11.79 1.41 25.01
CA ASP A 259 12.98 1.85 25.73
C ASP A 259 14.16 2.04 24.77
N ILE A 260 14.82 3.20 24.82
CA ILE A 260 15.97 3.57 23.98
C ILE A 260 17.17 2.62 24.12
N ALA A 261 17.25 1.87 25.23
CA ALA A 261 18.25 0.83 25.43
C ALA A 261 18.01 -0.42 24.56
N LYS A 262 16.84 -0.56 23.94
CA LYS A 262 16.55 -1.65 23.00
C LYS A 262 17.38 -1.50 21.71
N PRO A 263 17.69 -2.63 21.04
CA PRO A 263 18.47 -2.59 19.81
C PRO A 263 17.66 -1.93 18.67
N GLY A 264 18.36 -1.31 17.70
CA GLY A 264 17.77 -0.61 16.56
C GLY A 264 16.68 -1.41 15.81
N PRO A 265 16.88 -2.71 15.52
CA PRO A 265 15.84 -3.56 14.94
C PRO A 265 14.51 -3.59 15.70
N ALA A 266 14.52 -3.53 17.04
CA ALA A 266 13.28 -3.52 17.82
C ALA A 266 12.48 -2.22 17.61
N HIS A 267 13.17 -1.07 17.51
CA HIS A 267 12.53 0.20 17.19
C HIS A 267 12.03 0.22 15.74
N ALA A 268 12.82 -0.32 14.81
CA ALA A 268 12.42 -0.42 13.40
C ALA A 268 11.16 -1.30 13.25
N LEU A 269 11.13 -2.47 13.91
CA LEU A 269 9.96 -3.35 13.95
C LEU A 269 8.73 -2.63 14.52
N HIS A 270 8.87 -1.96 15.66
CA HIS A 270 7.77 -1.22 16.29
C HIS A 270 7.17 -0.16 15.35
N MET A 271 8.04 0.61 14.68
CA MET A 271 7.63 1.63 13.72
C MET A 271 6.90 1.02 12.51
N ILE A 272 7.48 -0.02 11.89
CA ILE A 272 6.86 -0.66 10.70
C ILE A 272 5.60 -1.47 11.04
N GLN A 273 5.47 -1.99 12.26
CA GLN A 273 4.25 -2.65 12.72
C GLN A 273 3.10 -1.65 12.74
N TRP A 274 3.28 -0.48 13.37
CA TRP A 274 2.27 0.57 13.37
C TRP A 274 2.00 1.12 11.96
N ASP A 275 3.05 1.28 11.15
CA ASP A 275 2.93 1.72 9.76
C ASP A 275 2.05 0.75 8.93
N ALA A 276 2.31 -0.56 9.08
CA ALA A 276 1.55 -1.62 8.45
C ALA A 276 0.12 -1.72 9.00
N TYR A 277 -0.08 -1.74 10.31
CA TYR A 277 -1.40 -1.94 10.93
C TYR A 277 -2.40 -0.87 10.51
N ILE A 278 -2.00 0.40 10.58
CA ILE A 278 -2.90 1.51 10.25
C ILE A 278 -3.08 1.61 8.74
N GLY A 279 -2.00 1.48 7.95
CA GLY A 279 -2.09 1.57 6.49
C GLY A 279 -2.89 0.40 5.87
N LEU A 280 -2.61 -0.84 6.27
CA LEU A 280 -3.33 -2.02 5.82
C LEU A 280 -4.74 -2.07 6.40
N GLY A 281 -4.90 -1.76 7.69
CA GLY A 281 -6.19 -1.73 8.37
C GLY A 281 -7.14 -0.72 7.73
N SER A 282 -6.67 0.48 7.41
CA SER A 282 -7.47 1.48 6.69
C SER A 282 -7.85 1.02 5.28
N SER A 283 -6.98 0.26 4.61
CA SER A 283 -7.25 -0.29 3.29
C SER A 283 -8.31 -1.39 3.31
N ILE A 284 -8.23 -2.31 4.27
CA ILE A 284 -9.27 -3.32 4.52
C ILE A 284 -10.60 -2.63 4.87
N LEU A 285 -10.57 -1.67 5.77
CA LEU A 285 -11.75 -0.92 6.19
C LEU A 285 -12.41 -0.19 5.01
N ALA A 286 -11.61 0.40 4.11
CA ALA A 286 -12.11 1.07 2.92
C ALA A 286 -12.87 0.12 1.97
N THR A 287 -12.55 -1.18 1.96
CA THR A 287 -13.29 -2.16 1.13
C THR A 287 -14.77 -2.24 1.49
N PHE A 288 -15.17 -1.92 2.72
CA PHE A 288 -16.58 -1.92 3.11
C PHE A 288 -17.41 -0.88 2.35
N TRP A 289 -16.79 0.19 1.85
CA TRP A 289 -17.45 1.16 0.96
C TRP A 289 -17.62 0.65 -0.48
N PHE A 290 -17.12 -0.55 -0.81
CA PHE A 290 -17.44 -1.21 -2.08
C PHE A 290 -18.86 -1.78 -2.07
N ALA A 291 -19.46 -2.01 -0.90
CA ALA A 291 -20.80 -2.57 -0.76
C ALA A 291 -21.91 -1.63 -1.29
N LYS A 292 -22.89 -2.20 -2.00
CA LYS A 292 -24.10 -1.50 -2.44
C LYS A 292 -25.29 -1.72 -1.52
N SER A 293 -25.27 -2.77 -0.70
CA SER A 293 -26.36 -3.18 0.18
C SER A 293 -25.80 -3.68 1.52
N VAL A 294 -26.67 -3.78 2.52
CA VAL A 294 -26.33 -4.32 3.84
C VAL A 294 -25.81 -5.76 3.72
N GLY A 295 -26.42 -6.59 2.88
CA GLY A 295 -25.94 -7.96 2.63
C GLY A 295 -24.52 -8.01 2.05
N GLN A 296 -24.17 -7.11 1.13
CA GLN A 296 -22.80 -7.02 0.61
C GLN A 296 -21.80 -6.52 1.66
N PHE A 297 -22.23 -5.60 2.53
CA PHE A 297 -21.43 -5.14 3.66
C PHE A 297 -21.13 -6.28 4.64
N ILE A 298 -22.16 -7.04 5.03
CA ILE A 298 -22.01 -8.22 5.90
C ILE A 298 -21.11 -9.27 5.23
N GLY A 299 -21.28 -9.52 3.94
CA GLY A 299 -20.43 -10.45 3.18
C GLY A 299 -18.96 -10.03 3.18
N LEU A 300 -18.67 -8.74 2.99
CA LEU A 300 -17.29 -8.24 3.07
C LEU A 300 -16.74 -8.31 4.50
N LEU A 301 -17.54 -8.00 5.52
CA LEU A 301 -17.14 -8.12 6.91
C LEU A 301 -16.74 -9.57 7.24
N LEU A 302 -17.62 -10.54 6.94
CA LEU A 302 -17.36 -11.97 7.12
C LEU A 302 -16.12 -12.42 6.34
N TRP A 303 -15.99 -11.99 5.08
CA TRP A 303 -14.80 -12.26 4.28
C TRP A 303 -13.54 -11.74 4.97
N THR A 304 -13.51 -10.49 5.41
CA THR A 304 -12.31 -9.90 6.05
C THR A 304 -11.97 -10.57 7.37
N SER A 305 -12.97 -10.93 8.19
CA SER A 305 -12.74 -11.59 9.49
C SER A 305 -12.10 -12.97 9.36
N VAL A 306 -12.35 -13.67 8.24
CA VAL A 306 -11.77 -15.00 7.98
C VAL A 306 -10.50 -14.90 7.13
N ALA A 307 -10.52 -14.09 6.07
CA ALA A 307 -9.43 -14.03 5.11
C ALA A 307 -8.19 -13.30 5.64
N VAL A 308 -8.35 -12.27 6.49
CA VAL A 308 -7.18 -11.56 7.03
C VAL A 308 -6.34 -12.47 7.92
N PRO A 309 -6.89 -13.23 8.89
CA PRO A 309 -6.11 -14.17 9.68
C PRO A 309 -5.62 -15.41 8.90
N ALA A 310 -6.40 -15.89 7.92
CA ALA A 310 -6.07 -17.14 7.22
C ALA A 310 -5.11 -16.94 6.03
N LEU A 311 -5.25 -15.83 5.30
CA LEU A 311 -4.57 -15.57 4.03
C LEU A 311 -3.79 -14.25 4.02
N GLY A 312 -3.91 -13.45 5.08
CA GLY A 312 -3.28 -12.16 5.19
C GLY A 312 -4.10 -11.02 4.57
N PRO A 313 -3.84 -9.78 5.00
CA PRO A 313 -4.58 -8.60 4.53
C PRO A 313 -4.43 -8.33 3.03
N GLY A 314 -3.27 -8.64 2.43
CA GLY A 314 -3.01 -8.36 1.01
C GLY A 314 -3.85 -9.25 0.10
N ALA A 315 -3.99 -10.53 0.45
CA ALA A 315 -4.87 -11.46 -0.24
C ALA A 315 -6.34 -11.09 -0.02
N ALA A 316 -6.75 -10.80 1.22
CA ALA A 316 -8.11 -10.38 1.55
C ALA A 316 -8.51 -9.12 0.75
N PHE A 317 -7.64 -8.12 0.68
CA PHE A 317 -7.85 -6.90 -0.10
C PHE A 317 -7.91 -7.18 -1.61
N SER A 318 -7.00 -8.01 -2.14
CA SER A 318 -6.98 -8.38 -3.58
C SER A 318 -8.30 -9.01 -4.02
N ALA A 319 -8.85 -9.93 -3.21
CA ALA A 319 -10.13 -10.57 -3.49
C ALA A 319 -11.30 -9.58 -3.44
N ALA A 320 -11.34 -8.71 -2.41
CA ALA A 320 -12.37 -7.68 -2.29
C ALA A 320 -12.32 -6.67 -3.45
N ALA A 321 -11.12 -6.26 -3.86
CA ALA A 321 -10.90 -5.41 -5.02
C ALA A 321 -11.36 -6.11 -6.31
N LEU A 322 -10.98 -7.38 -6.53
CA LEU A 322 -11.41 -8.14 -7.70
C LEU A 322 -12.93 -8.33 -7.77
N TRP A 323 -13.58 -8.59 -6.64
CA TRP A 323 -15.04 -8.66 -6.55
C TRP A 323 -15.70 -7.33 -6.95
N ARG A 324 -15.14 -6.20 -6.49
CA ARG A 324 -15.56 -4.86 -6.92
C ARG A 324 -15.40 -4.68 -8.43
N GLU A 325 -14.25 -5.07 -8.99
CA GLU A 325 -13.97 -4.94 -10.42
C GLU A 325 -14.94 -5.78 -11.27
N SER A 326 -15.25 -7.00 -10.83
CA SER A 326 -16.27 -7.86 -11.47
C SER A 326 -17.65 -7.20 -11.48
N SER A 327 -18.01 -6.58 -10.36
CA SER A 327 -19.28 -5.85 -10.21
C SER A 327 -19.36 -4.61 -11.12
N LEU A 328 -18.25 -3.91 -11.32
CA LEU A 328 -18.15 -2.76 -12.23
C LEU A 328 -18.24 -3.20 -13.70
N HIS A 329 -17.51 -4.26 -14.07
CA HIS A 329 -17.53 -4.83 -15.42
C HIS A 329 -18.93 -5.32 -15.81
N SER A 330 -19.58 -6.11 -14.96
CA SER A 330 -20.93 -6.63 -15.20
C SER A 330 -21.97 -5.51 -15.36
N GLY A 331 -21.85 -4.44 -14.56
CA GLY A 331 -22.70 -3.26 -14.68
C GLY A 331 -22.55 -2.54 -16.01
N SER A 332 -21.32 -2.41 -16.52
CA SER A 332 -21.03 -1.80 -17.83
C SER A 332 -21.65 -2.61 -18.98
N VAL A 333 -21.46 -3.94 -18.98
CA VAL A 333 -22.04 -4.83 -20.01
C VAL A 333 -23.56 -4.74 -20.04
N ARG A 334 -24.23 -4.72 -18.88
CA ARG A 334 -25.69 -4.61 -18.80
C ARG A 334 -26.20 -3.28 -19.36
N ASN A 335 -25.53 -2.17 -19.07
CA ASN A 335 -25.95 -0.85 -19.54
C ASN A 335 -25.78 -0.71 -21.06
N ASN A 336 -24.71 -1.28 -21.65
CA ASN A 336 -24.51 -1.28 -23.10
C ASN A 336 -25.58 -2.07 -23.86
N ARG A 337 -26.14 -3.12 -23.25
CA ARG A 337 -27.28 -3.86 -23.85
C ARG A 337 -28.58 -3.06 -23.83
N LYS A 338 -28.83 -2.29 -22.76
CA LYS A 338 -30.04 -1.47 -22.65
C LYS A 338 -30.09 -0.30 -23.62
N GLY A 339 -28.95 0.31 -23.96
CA GLY A 339 -28.89 1.43 -24.91
C GLY A 339 -29.01 1.06 -26.40
N ARG A 340 -29.23 -0.22 -26.72
CA ARG A 340 -29.43 -0.71 -28.11
C ARG A 340 -30.89 -1.04 -28.43
N HIS A 341 -31.77 -0.94 -27.45
CA HIS A 341 -33.22 -1.02 -27.59
C HIS A 341 -33.79 0.38 -27.41
#